data_AF-B5Y9C9-F1
#
_entry.id   AF-B5Y9C9-F1
#
_cell.length_a   1.000
_cell.length_b   1.000
_cell.length_c   1.000
_cell.angle_alpha   90.00
_cell.angle_beta   90.00
_cell.angle_gamma   90.00
#
_symmetry.space_group_name_H-M   'P 1'
#
loop_
_entity.id
_entity.type
_entity.pdbx_description
1 polymer ?
#
loop_
_entity_poly.entity_id
_entity_poly.type
_entity_poly.pdbx_seq_one_letter_code
_entity_poly.pdbx_strand_id
1 'polypeptide(L)'
;MELSQKERLTEKQIAILQTELMKSQRQVGFAYVLTLIGGFFGLHKFYLEKTGQAVLYLFLGLVVILSGVIMLSVGGLIGFFMGTSRAAEAMGFSSVLSFICLIILICLIIYDLFTLPEQVKQFNDDLEEKIVMALLSTKPDQNTPAADDDGNQGMGQSKE
;
A
#
# COMPACT_ATOMS: atom_id res chain seq x y z
N MET A 1 12.82 10.69 -14.30
CA MET A 1 13.18 12.12 -14.27
C MET A 1 13.36 12.57 -12.82
N GLU A 2 14.42 12.10 -12.12
CA GLU A 2 14.53 12.27 -10.65
C GLU A 2 15.76 13.02 -10.16
N LEU A 3 16.84 13.10 -10.94
CA LEU A 3 18.11 13.66 -10.44
C LEU A 3 18.09 15.18 -10.30
N SER A 4 17.39 15.90 -11.19
CA SER A 4 17.37 17.37 -11.20
C SER A 4 16.52 18.01 -10.09
N GLN A 5 15.61 17.26 -9.49
CA GLN A 5 14.74 17.75 -8.41
C GLN A 5 15.44 17.60 -7.05
N LYS A 6 16.13 16.46 -6.82
CA LYS A 6 16.89 16.18 -5.60
C LYS A 6 18.06 17.15 -5.40
N GLU A 7 18.67 17.60 -6.50
CA GLU A 7 19.77 18.59 -6.50
C GLU A 7 19.33 20.00 -6.04
N ARG A 8 18.02 20.30 -6.07
CA ARG A 8 17.46 21.60 -5.64
C ARG A 8 17.16 21.66 -4.14
N LEU A 9 17.29 20.55 -3.43
CA LEU A 9 17.00 20.47 -1.99
C LEU A 9 18.21 20.95 -1.19
N THR A 10 18.00 21.93 -0.31
CA THR A 10 19.01 22.35 0.69
C THR A 10 19.35 21.18 1.62
N GLU A 11 20.56 21.12 2.17
CA GLU A 11 21.02 20.05 3.09
C GLU A 11 20.03 19.75 4.23
N LYS A 12 19.39 20.78 4.80
CA LYS A 12 18.32 20.61 5.81
C LYS A 12 17.10 19.86 5.27
N GLN A 13 16.70 20.11 4.02
CA GLN A 13 15.56 19.44 3.39
C GLN A 13 15.88 17.98 3.06
N ILE A 14 17.13 17.65 2.73
CA ILE A 14 17.58 16.26 2.55
C ILE A 14 17.47 15.48 3.86
N ALA A 15 17.89 16.07 4.98
CA ALA A 15 17.74 15.44 6.31
C ALA A 15 16.27 15.23 6.70
N ILE A 16 15.39 16.18 6.40
CA ILE A 16 13.94 16.06 6.63
C ILE A 16 13.33 14.99 5.72
N LEU A 17 13.68 14.97 4.44
CA LEU A 17 13.24 13.96 3.47
C LEU A 17 13.62 12.55 3.91
N GLN A 18 14.87 12.34 4.33
CA GLN A 18 15.33 11.05 4.84
C GLN A 18 14.55 10.63 6.08
N THR A 19 14.21 11.57 6.97
CA THR A 19 13.42 11.29 8.17
C THR A 19 11.98 10.90 7.83
N GLU A 20 11.33 11.63 6.92
CA GLU A 20 9.99 11.31 6.41
C GLU A 20 9.95 9.97 5.66
N LEU A 21 10.95 9.70 4.82
CA LEU A 21 11.08 8.42 4.12
C LEU A 21 11.27 7.27 5.10
N MET A 22 12.22 7.36 6.02
CA MET A 22 12.46 6.28 7.00
C MET A 22 11.22 5.98 7.86
N LYS A 23 10.36 6.99 8.10
CA LYS A 23 9.13 6.84 8.87
C LYS A 23 8.00 6.20 8.07
N SER A 24 7.87 6.56 6.80
CA SER A 24 6.70 6.20 5.98
C SER A 24 6.96 5.07 4.97
N GLN A 25 8.23 4.69 4.74
CA GLN A 25 8.59 3.54 3.90
C GLN A 25 8.00 2.24 4.44
N ARG A 26 7.41 1.46 3.54
CA ARG A 26 6.81 0.17 3.88
C ARG A 26 7.84 -0.94 3.70
N GLN A 27 7.88 -1.87 4.65
CA GLN A 27 8.77 -3.03 4.58
C GLN A 27 8.11 -4.19 3.81
N VAL A 28 8.87 -4.77 2.87
CA VAL A 28 8.44 -5.95 2.11
C VAL A 28 8.17 -7.15 3.02
N GLY A 29 8.99 -7.32 4.08
CA GLY A 29 8.84 -8.41 5.04
C GLY A 29 7.49 -8.39 5.76
N PHE A 30 6.99 -7.22 6.13
CA PHE A 30 5.67 -7.11 6.75
C PHE A 30 4.55 -7.47 5.77
N ALA A 31 4.68 -7.05 4.51
CA ALA A 31 3.73 -7.42 3.47
C ALA A 31 3.68 -8.95 3.25
N TYR A 32 4.82 -9.66 3.33
CA TYR A 32 4.84 -11.13 3.28
C TYR A 32 4.07 -11.79 4.43
N VAL A 33 4.25 -11.29 5.66
CA VAL A 33 3.50 -11.77 6.83
C VAL A 33 2.00 -11.55 6.64
N LEU A 34 1.61 -10.40 6.08
CA LEU A 34 0.21 -10.10 5.75
C LEU A 34 -0.33 -11.00 4.65
N THR A 35 0.47 -11.37 3.65
CA THR A 35 0.07 -12.34 2.62
C THR A 35 -0.09 -13.74 3.22
N LEU A 36 0.75 -14.14 4.18
CA LEU A 36 0.62 -15.45 4.84
C LEU A 36 -0.60 -15.55 5.74
N ILE A 37 -0.84 -14.56 6.59
CA ILE A 37 -1.93 -14.59 7.59
C ILE A 37 -3.26 -14.13 6.97
N GLY A 38 -3.20 -13.18 6.05
CA GLY A 38 -4.34 -12.48 5.49
C GLY A 38 -4.52 -12.61 3.98
N GLY A 39 -3.78 -13.51 3.31
CA GLY A 39 -3.86 -13.69 1.86
C GLY A 39 -5.25 -14.06 1.36
N PHE A 40 -5.98 -14.89 2.12
CA PHE A 40 -7.37 -15.25 1.81
C PHE A 40 -8.35 -14.07 1.92
N PHE A 41 -8.02 -13.07 2.74
CA PHE A 41 -8.82 -11.85 2.92
C PHE A 41 -8.30 -10.67 2.08
N GLY A 42 -7.18 -10.82 1.35
CA GLY A 42 -6.56 -9.74 0.59
C GLY A 42 -5.94 -8.64 1.46
N LEU A 43 -5.57 -8.93 2.71
CA LEU A 43 -5.03 -7.95 3.67
C LEU A 43 -3.73 -7.30 3.17
N HIS A 44 -2.92 -8.04 2.42
CA HIS A 44 -1.69 -7.52 1.80
C HIS A 44 -1.96 -6.42 0.77
N LYS A 45 -3.09 -6.45 0.08
CA LYS A 45 -3.52 -5.37 -0.83
C LYS A 45 -4.09 -4.16 -0.10
N PHE A 46 -4.69 -4.38 1.08
CA PHE A 46 -5.10 -3.29 1.97
C PHE A 46 -3.90 -2.51 2.51
N TYR A 47 -2.79 -3.21 2.80
CA TYR A 47 -1.54 -2.61 3.25
C TYR A 47 -0.86 -1.72 2.20
N LEU A 48 -1.05 -2.02 0.91
CA LEU A 48 -0.52 -1.26 -0.22
C LEU A 48 -1.48 -0.16 -0.72
N GLU A 49 -2.50 0.22 0.09
CA GLU A 49 -3.54 1.22 -0.21
C GLU A 49 -4.35 0.99 -1.51
N LYS A 50 -4.25 -0.20 -2.12
CA LYS A 50 -5.06 -0.61 -3.29
C LYS A 50 -6.42 -1.15 -2.86
N THR A 51 -7.24 -0.27 -2.28
CA THR A 51 -8.54 -0.62 -1.65
C THR A 51 -9.50 -1.36 -2.58
N GLY A 52 -9.58 -1.00 -3.86
CA GLY A 52 -10.48 -1.67 -4.82
C GLY A 52 -10.19 -3.16 -4.99
N GLN A 53 -8.92 -3.53 -5.12
CA GLN A 53 -8.53 -4.94 -5.26
C GLN A 53 -8.60 -5.69 -3.92
N ALA A 54 -8.35 -5.01 -2.80
CA ALA A 54 -8.50 -5.60 -1.47
C ALA A 54 -9.97 -6.01 -1.20
N VAL A 55 -10.94 -5.16 -1.56
CA VAL A 55 -12.37 -5.46 -1.42
C VAL A 55 -12.78 -6.65 -2.28
N LEU A 56 -12.26 -6.75 -3.51
CA LEU A 56 -12.53 -7.90 -4.39
C LEU A 56 -12.05 -9.22 -3.76
N TYR A 57 -10.83 -9.23 -3.20
CA TYR A 57 -10.29 -10.41 -2.52
C TYR A 57 -11.06 -10.74 -1.25
N LEU A 58 -11.48 -9.73 -0.48
CA LEU A 58 -12.30 -9.92 0.71
C LEU A 58 -13.65 -10.57 0.36
N PHE A 59 -14.30 -10.11 -0.70
CA PHE A 59 -15.57 -10.69 -1.15
C PHE A 59 -15.37 -12.12 -1.67
N LEU A 60 -14.31 -12.35 -2.46
CA LEU A 60 -13.98 -13.67 -2.99
C LEU A 60 -13.64 -14.67 -1.88
N GLY A 61 -12.84 -14.24 -0.90
CA GLY A 61 -12.51 -15.01 0.29
C GLY A 61 -13.72 -15.32 1.15
N LEU A 62 -14.63 -14.35 1.34
CA LEU A 62 -15.87 -14.55 2.08
C LEU A 62 -16.77 -15.60 1.41
N VAL A 63 -16.92 -15.53 0.09
CA VAL A 63 -17.69 -16.51 -0.68
C VAL A 63 -17.08 -17.91 -0.50
N VAL A 64 -15.76 -18.04 -0.67
CA VAL A 64 -15.04 -19.30 -0.48
C VAL A 64 -15.15 -19.85 0.93
N ILE A 65 -15.11 -19.00 1.97
CA ILE A 65 -15.27 -19.43 3.36
C ILE A 65 -16.70 -19.89 3.61
N LEU A 66 -17.72 -19.14 3.17
CA LEU A 66 -19.12 -19.49 3.38
C LEU A 66 -19.50 -20.79 2.67
N SER A 67 -19.10 -20.96 1.40
CA SER A 67 -19.33 -22.21 0.67
C SER A 67 -18.44 -23.34 1.20
N GLY A 68 -17.21 -23.04 1.59
CA GLY A 68 -16.25 -23.99 2.14
C GLY A 68 -16.69 -24.59 3.46
N VAL A 69 -17.28 -23.81 4.37
CA VAL A 69 -17.83 -24.33 5.64
C VAL A 69 -18.96 -25.32 5.41
N ILE A 70 -19.82 -25.05 4.43
CA ILE A 70 -20.90 -25.96 4.04
C ILE A 70 -20.32 -27.26 3.46
N MET A 71 -19.28 -27.16 2.61
CA MET A 71 -18.58 -28.31 2.04
C MET A 71 -17.85 -29.16 3.10
N LEU A 72 -17.19 -28.51 4.07
CA LEU A 72 -16.44 -29.18 5.13
C LEU A 72 -17.35 -29.89 6.14
N SER A 73 -18.63 -29.50 6.19
CA SER A 73 -19.63 -30.16 7.00
C SER A 73 -19.90 -31.59 6.53
N VAL A 74 -20.35 -32.44 7.45
CA VAL A 74 -20.70 -33.84 7.17
C VAL A 74 -21.70 -33.95 6.00
N GLY A 75 -22.66 -33.03 5.90
CA GLY A 75 -23.62 -33.02 4.78
C GLY A 75 -22.99 -32.69 3.42
N GLY A 76 -22.02 -31.77 3.38
CA GLY A 76 -21.30 -31.40 2.17
C GLY A 76 -20.41 -32.53 1.64
N LEU A 77 -19.70 -33.21 2.53
CA LEU A 77 -18.82 -34.32 2.16
C LEU A 77 -19.59 -35.54 1.65
N ILE A 78 -20.68 -35.92 2.33
CA ILE A 78 -21.55 -37.04 1.90
C ILE A 78 -22.23 -36.70 0.57
N GLY A 79 -22.70 -35.46 0.40
CA GLY A 79 -23.32 -35.02 -0.85
C GLY A 79 -22.35 -35.05 -2.04
N PHE A 80 -21.09 -34.66 -1.82
CA PHE A 80 -20.05 -34.69 -2.86
C PHE A 80 -19.60 -36.11 -3.23
N PHE A 81 -19.37 -37.00 -2.24
CA PHE A 81 -18.82 -38.33 -2.50
C PHE A 81 -19.87 -39.43 -2.78
N MET A 82 -21.06 -39.35 -2.17
CA MET A 82 -22.07 -40.42 -2.25
C MET A 82 -23.32 -40.03 -3.05
N GLY A 83 -23.49 -38.79 -3.47
CA GLY A 83 -24.62 -38.37 -4.32
C GLY A 83 -26.00 -38.69 -3.73
N THR A 84 -26.10 -38.77 -2.40
CA THR A 84 -27.26 -39.30 -1.71
C THR A 84 -28.18 -38.16 -1.25
N SER A 85 -29.31 -37.99 -1.96
CA SER A 85 -30.47 -37.10 -1.72
C SER A 85 -30.59 -35.84 -2.59
N ARG A 86 -31.84 -35.42 -2.85
CA ARG A 86 -32.19 -34.20 -3.62
C ARG A 86 -31.64 -32.90 -2.99
N ALA A 87 -31.40 -32.90 -1.68
CA ALA A 87 -30.75 -31.79 -0.98
C ALA A 87 -29.24 -31.74 -1.25
N ALA A 88 -28.60 -32.90 -1.47
CA ALA A 88 -27.19 -33.00 -1.84
C ALA A 88 -26.92 -32.56 -3.29
N GLU A 89 -27.86 -32.77 -4.21
CA GLU A 89 -27.72 -32.36 -5.62
C GLU A 89 -27.64 -30.83 -5.78
N ALA A 90 -28.45 -30.08 -5.02
CA ALA A 90 -28.38 -28.62 -5.00
C ALA A 90 -27.09 -28.09 -4.34
N MET A 91 -26.54 -28.84 -3.37
CA MET A 91 -25.27 -28.50 -2.73
C MET A 91 -24.04 -28.82 -3.60
N GLY A 92 -24.11 -29.85 -4.44
CA GLY A 92 -22.98 -30.29 -5.28
C GLY A 92 -22.45 -29.22 -6.25
N PHE A 93 -23.34 -28.45 -6.89
CA PHE A 93 -22.92 -27.37 -7.80
C PHE A 93 -22.19 -26.24 -7.07
N SER A 94 -22.66 -25.88 -5.87
CA SER A 94 -22.00 -24.87 -5.02
C SER A 94 -20.62 -25.33 -4.56
N SER A 95 -20.45 -26.61 -4.24
CA SER A 95 -19.15 -27.18 -3.85
C SER A 95 -18.14 -27.16 -4.99
N VAL A 96 -18.53 -27.53 -6.21
CA VAL A 96 -17.62 -27.48 -7.38
C VAL A 96 -17.20 -26.04 -7.69
N LEU A 97 -18.16 -25.11 -7.68
CA LEU A 97 -17.86 -23.67 -7.83
C LEU A 97 -16.90 -23.18 -6.75
N SER A 98 -17.09 -23.62 -5.50
CA SER A 98 -16.20 -23.29 -4.38
C SER A 98 -14.77 -23.78 -4.59
N PHE A 99 -14.60 -25.01 -5.11
CA PHE A 99 -13.26 -25.54 -5.42
C PHE A 99 -12.57 -24.76 -6.52
N ILE A 100 -13.30 -24.44 -7.60
CA ILE A 100 -12.76 -23.63 -8.70
C ILE A 100 -12.34 -22.25 -8.17
N CYS A 101 -13.20 -21.62 -7.36
CA CYS A 101 -12.93 -20.32 -6.76
C CYS A 101 -11.74 -20.36 -5.80
N LEU A 102 -11.60 -21.43 -5.01
CA LEU A 102 -10.47 -21.66 -4.12
C LEU A 102 -9.16 -21.85 -4.88
N ILE A 103 -9.16 -22.62 -5.98
CA ILE A 103 -7.98 -22.78 -6.85
C ILE A 103 -7.58 -21.42 -7.45
N ILE A 104 -8.53 -20.66 -7.98
CA ILE A 104 -8.27 -19.32 -8.51
C ILE A 104 -7.67 -18.42 -7.43
N LEU A 105 -8.23 -18.44 -6.21
CA LEU A 105 -7.77 -17.62 -5.10
C LEU A 105 -6.36 -18.02 -4.64
N ILE A 106 -6.03 -19.31 -4.60
CA ILE A 106 -4.66 -19.78 -4.34
C ILE A 106 -3.70 -19.29 -5.42
N CYS A 107 -4.07 -19.42 -6.70
CA CYS A 107 -3.26 -18.91 -7.81
C CYS A 107 -3.02 -17.39 -7.69
N LEU A 108 -4.05 -16.63 -7.31
CA LEU A 108 -3.95 -15.19 -7.08
C LEU A 108 -3.04 -14.83 -5.90
N ILE A 109 -3.10 -15.57 -4.79
CA ILE A 109 -2.19 -15.38 -3.65
C ILE A 109 -0.75 -15.65 -4.07
N ILE A 110 -0.51 -16.73 -4.83
CA ILE A 110 0.84 -17.06 -5.34
C ILE A 110 1.33 -15.96 -6.28
N TYR A 111 0.50 -15.50 -7.22
CA TYR A 111 0.85 -14.39 -8.11
C TYR A 111 1.21 -13.13 -7.31
N ASP A 112 0.38 -12.76 -6.34
CA ASP A 112 0.64 -11.60 -5.47
C ASP A 112 1.90 -11.77 -4.63
N LEU A 113 2.25 -13.01 -4.21
CA LEU A 113 3.49 -13.30 -3.48
C LEU A 113 4.74 -12.92 -4.29
N PHE A 114 4.69 -13.14 -5.61
CA PHE A 114 5.76 -12.75 -6.52
C PHE A 114 5.70 -11.27 -6.91
N THR A 115 4.51 -10.68 -7.00
CA THR A 115 4.35 -9.27 -7.39
C THR A 115 4.50 -8.30 -6.19
N LEU A 116 4.47 -8.81 -4.95
CA LEU A 116 4.64 -8.06 -3.72
C LEU A 116 5.88 -7.15 -3.65
N PRO A 117 7.11 -7.61 -3.95
CA PRO A 117 8.30 -6.77 -3.87
C PRO A 117 8.21 -5.57 -4.83
N GLU A 118 7.65 -5.79 -6.01
CA GLU A 118 7.48 -4.73 -7.01
C GLU A 118 6.42 -3.72 -6.57
N GLN A 119 5.33 -4.17 -5.94
CA GLN A 119 4.30 -3.27 -5.41
C GLN A 119 4.81 -2.42 -4.24
N VAL A 120 5.61 -2.99 -3.34
CA VAL A 120 6.20 -2.24 -2.23
C VAL A 120 7.21 -1.22 -2.76
N LYS A 121 8.01 -1.59 -3.76
CA LYS A 121 8.93 -0.67 -4.43
C LYS A 121 8.18 0.51 -5.05
N GLN A 122 7.13 0.24 -5.83
CA GLN A 122 6.30 1.29 -6.44
C GLN A 122 5.69 2.22 -5.40
N PHE A 123 5.15 1.67 -4.30
CA PHE A 123 4.59 2.47 -3.21
C PHE A 123 5.64 3.38 -2.56
N ASN A 124 6.84 2.85 -2.33
CA ASN A 124 7.95 3.57 -1.74
C ASN A 124 8.49 4.67 -2.68
N ASP A 125 8.54 4.40 -3.99
CA ASP A 125 8.94 5.38 -5.03
C ASP A 125 7.89 6.52 -5.12
N ASP A 126 6.58 6.20 -5.14
CA ASP A 126 5.48 7.19 -5.17
C ASP A 126 5.45 8.06 -3.91
N LEU A 127 5.75 7.48 -2.75
CA LEU A 127 5.83 8.19 -1.48
C LEU A 127 6.99 9.19 -1.46
N GLU A 128 8.15 8.80 -2.02
CA GLU A 128 9.29 9.69 -2.19
C GLU A 128 8.95 10.90 -3.07
N GLU A 129 8.29 10.67 -4.20
CA GLU A 129 7.85 11.74 -5.09
C GLU A 129 6.93 12.74 -4.37
N LYS A 130 5.94 12.24 -3.61
CA LYS A 130 5.02 13.07 -2.83
C LYS A 130 5.73 13.93 -1.78
N ILE A 131 6.70 13.37 -1.05
CA ILE A 131 7.45 14.12 -0.03
C ILE A 131 8.34 15.17 -0.70
N VAL A 132 9.01 14.83 -1.80
CA VAL A 132 9.81 15.79 -2.57
C VAL A 132 8.94 16.95 -3.08
N MET A 133 7.76 16.66 -3.64
CA MET A 133 6.81 17.71 -4.05
C MET A 133 6.32 18.55 -2.87
N ALA A 134 6.05 17.95 -1.71
CA ALA A 134 5.67 18.67 -0.49
C ALA A 134 6.78 19.62 -0.02
N LEU A 135 8.04 19.18 -0.06
CA LEU A 135 9.20 20.01 0.32
C LEU A 135 9.48 21.13 -0.67
N LEU A 136 9.24 20.91 -1.96
CA LEU A 136 9.40 21.95 -2.99
C LEU A 136 8.25 22.96 -2.97
N SER A 137 7.03 22.52 -2.67
CA SER A 137 5.85 23.40 -2.56
C SER A 137 5.82 24.20 -1.25
N THR A 138 6.43 23.70 -0.17
CA THR A 138 6.52 24.47 1.08
C THR A 138 7.52 25.62 1.04
N LYS A 139 8.29 25.81 -0.05
CA LYS A 139 9.29 26.87 -0.21
C LYS A 139 8.70 28.24 0.15
N PRO A 140 8.97 28.80 1.35
CA PRO A 140 8.84 30.23 1.54
C PRO A 140 10.13 30.83 0.98
N ASP A 141 10.03 32.06 0.52
CA ASP A 141 11.15 32.85 0.04
C ASP A 141 12.30 32.87 1.07
N GLN A 142 13.32 32.01 0.91
CA GLN A 142 14.61 32.14 1.59
C GLN A 142 15.51 33.12 0.83
N ASN A 143 14.91 34.18 0.28
CA ASN A 143 15.59 35.34 -0.25
C ASN A 143 14.99 36.61 0.38
N THR A 144 15.09 36.73 1.70
CA THR A 144 15.33 38.06 2.27
C THR A 144 16.84 38.13 2.50
N PRO A 145 17.58 38.88 1.65
CA PRO A 145 18.99 39.14 1.88
C PRO A 145 19.15 39.80 3.25
N ALA A 146 20.30 39.53 3.88
CA ALA A 146 20.80 40.28 5.00
C ALA A 146 20.47 41.78 4.86
N ALA A 147 19.57 42.29 5.70
CA ALA A 147 19.62 43.69 6.06
C ALA A 147 20.70 43.77 7.13
N ASP A 148 21.92 43.95 6.62
CA ASP A 148 23.02 44.52 7.37
C ASP A 148 22.51 45.80 8.02
N ASP A 149 22.25 45.76 9.33
CA ASP A 149 22.10 46.94 10.16
C ASP A 149 23.51 47.50 10.45
N ASP A 150 24.20 47.92 9.39
CA ASP A 150 25.32 48.85 9.50
C ASP A 150 24.73 50.27 9.55
N GLY A 151 24.34 50.66 10.76
CA GLY A 151 23.95 52.01 11.12
C GLY A 151 25.12 52.99 11.01
N ASN A 152 25.59 53.23 9.80
CA ASN A 152 26.46 54.35 9.46
C ASN A 152 25.66 55.66 9.52
N GLN A 153 25.54 56.23 10.71
CA GLN A 153 25.12 57.62 10.90
C GLN A 153 26.25 58.57 10.49
N GLY A 154 26.40 58.74 9.17
CA GLY A 154 27.16 59.82 8.57
C GLY A 154 26.40 61.13 8.61
N MET A 155 26.81 62.01 9.52
CA MET A 155 26.97 63.46 9.32
C MET A 155 25.96 64.20 8.42
N GLY A 156 25.07 64.94 9.06
CA GLY A 156 24.64 66.29 8.66
C GLY A 156 24.60 67.14 9.95
N GLN A 157 24.96 68.41 10.02
CA GLN A 157 25.26 69.41 9.02
C GLN A 157 26.23 70.46 9.61
N SER A 158 26.86 71.22 8.72
CA SER A 158 27.71 72.37 8.98
C SER A 158 26.88 73.64 9.19
N LYS A 159 27.38 74.58 10.03
CA LYS A 159 27.04 76.03 10.16
C LYS A 159 25.72 76.30 10.91
N GLU A 160 25.61 77.22 11.87
CA GLU A 160 26.35 78.44 12.25
C GLU A 160 26.46 78.58 13.77
#